data_AF-A0A857FSD1-F1
#
_entry.id   AF-A0A857FSD1-F1
#
_cell.length_a   1.000
_cell.length_b   1.000
_cell.length_c   1.000
_cell.angle_alpha   90.00
_cell.angle_beta   90.00
_cell.angle_gamma   90.00
#
_symmetry.space_group_name_H-M   'P 1'
#
loop_
_entity.id
_entity.type
_entity.pdbx_description
1 polymer ?
#
loop_
_entity_poly.entity_id
_entity_poly.type
_entity_poly.pdbx_seq_one_letter_code
_entity_poly.pdbx_strand_id
1 'polypeptide(L)'
;MKGRLPSCYRRLTRLMLTSRRFSADTLLITADAYRELAASLTVSGDTEAARQAIALHDQLIAEAPRRVALPRPISFRPNHGKTHEHH
;
A
#
# COMPACT_ATOMS: atom_id res chain seq x y z
N MET A 1 14.47 19.52 -16.57
CA MET A 1 13.03 19.31 -16.28
C MET A 1 12.92 18.86 -14.83
N LYS A 2 12.03 19.45 -14.02
CA LYS A 2 11.99 19.22 -12.56
C LYS A 2 11.55 17.78 -12.25
N GLY A 3 12.49 16.97 -11.78
CA GLY A 3 12.36 15.56 -11.43
C GLY A 3 11.45 15.32 -10.23
N ARG A 4 10.15 15.23 -10.48
CA ARG A 4 9.16 14.88 -9.45
C ARG A 4 8.53 13.55 -9.80
N LEU A 5 8.31 12.74 -8.77
CA LEU A 5 7.60 11.49 -8.91
C LEU A 5 6.17 11.78 -9.42
N PRO A 6 5.70 11.06 -10.46
CA PRO A 6 4.34 11.18 -10.96
C PRO A 6 3.28 11.06 -9.85
N SER A 7 2.15 11.74 -10.03
CA SER A 7 1.12 11.82 -8.99
C SER A 7 0.43 10.49 -8.70
N CYS A 8 0.45 9.54 -9.64
CA CYS A 8 -0.14 8.20 -9.47
C CYS A 8 0.50 7.43 -8.31
N TYR A 9 1.83 7.49 -8.16
CA TYR A 9 2.54 6.86 -7.05
C TYR A 9 2.06 7.38 -5.69
N ARG A 10 1.98 8.71 -5.55
CA ARG A 10 1.48 9.35 -4.32
C ARG A 10 0.02 9.01 -4.03
N ARG A 11 -0.84 8.96 -5.06
CA ARG A 11 -2.25 8.59 -4.91
C ARG A 11 -2.41 7.14 -4.47
N LEU A 12 -1.65 6.22 -5.07
CA LEU A 12 -1.65 4.82 -4.70
C LEU A 12 -1.20 4.62 -3.26
N THR A 13 -0.04 5.18 -2.88
CA THR A 13 0.46 5.08 -1.50
C THR A 13 -0.54 5.64 -0.50
N ARG A 14 -1.14 6.80 -0.79
CA ARG A 14 -2.19 7.38 0.06
C ARG A 14 -3.38 6.43 0.22
N LEU A 15 -3.87 5.83 -0.86
CA LEU A 15 -4.97 4.86 -0.81
C LEU A 15 -4.61 3.65 0.08
N MET A 16 -3.38 3.15 -0.03
CA MET A 16 -2.91 1.99 0.73
C MET A 16 -2.73 2.29 2.22
N LEU A 17 -2.25 3.49 2.56
CA LEU A 17 -2.09 3.93 3.95
C LEU A 17 -3.45 4.21 4.63
N THR A 18 -4.44 4.73 3.90
CA THR A 18 -5.75 5.04 4.50
C THR A 18 -6.71 3.84 4.53
N SER A 19 -6.60 2.90 3.59
CA SER A 19 -7.50 1.75 3.49
C SER A 19 -6.98 0.54 4.26
N ARG A 20 -7.79 0.03 5.20
CA ARG A 20 -7.51 -1.22 5.94
C ARG A 20 -7.62 -2.50 5.09
N ARG A 21 -8.04 -2.40 3.82
CA ARG A 21 -8.14 -3.56 2.92
C ARG A 21 -6.77 -4.09 2.48
N PHE A 22 -5.72 -3.27 2.56
CA PHE A 22 -4.38 -3.68 2.21
C PHE A 22 -3.69 -4.29 3.41
N SER A 23 -3.18 -5.52 3.22
CA SER A 23 -2.47 -6.26 4.25
C SER A 23 -1.08 -5.67 4.52
N ALA A 24 -0.47 -6.05 5.64
CA ALA A 24 0.92 -5.71 5.94
C ALA A 24 1.87 -6.15 4.81
N ASP A 25 1.70 -7.37 4.30
CA ASP A 25 2.51 -7.91 3.20
C ASP A 25 2.38 -7.07 1.94
N THR A 26 1.17 -6.61 1.62
CA THR A 26 0.94 -5.72 0.47
C THR A 26 1.68 -4.39 0.63
N LEU A 27 1.72 -3.83 1.86
CA LEU A 27 2.51 -2.62 2.13
C LEU A 27 4.01 -2.87 1.97
N LEU A 28 4.52 -4.00 2.45
CA LEU A 28 5.94 -4.37 2.36
C LEU A 28 6.38 -4.60 0.90
N ILE A 29 5.61 -5.36 0.12
CA ILE A 29 5.88 -5.58 -1.31
C ILE A 29 5.93 -4.25 -2.06
N THR A 30 4.97 -3.35 -1.77
CA THR A 30 4.94 -2.03 -2.42
C THR A 30 6.09 -1.14 -1.96
N ALA A 31 6.49 -1.23 -0.69
CA ALA A 31 7.66 -0.52 -0.19
C ALA A 31 8.91 -0.96 -0.94
N ASP A 32 9.09 -2.27 -1.16
CA ASP A 32 10.24 -2.79 -1.89
C ASP A 32 10.27 -2.29 -3.35
N ALA A 33 9.11 -2.28 -4.02
CA ALA A 33 8.99 -1.68 -5.35
C ALA A 33 9.41 -0.19 -5.38
N TYR A 34 9.13 0.57 -4.33
CA TYR A 34 9.60 1.96 -4.21
C TYR A 34 11.10 2.07 -3.95
N ARG A 35 11.69 1.12 -3.23
CA ARG A 35 13.15 1.04 -3.03
C ARG A 35 13.86 0.78 -4.35
N GLU A 36 13.36 -0.16 -5.16
CA GLU A 36 13.89 -0.45 -6.49
C GLU A 36 13.72 0.75 -7.44
N LEU A 37 12.54 1.40 -7.42
CA LEU A 37 12.30 2.61 -8.20
C LEU A 37 13.28 3.72 -7.83
N ALA A 38 13.54 3.94 -6.53
CA ALA A 38 14.51 4.93 -6.08
C ALA A 38 15.92 4.62 -6.55
N ALA A 39 16.33 3.35 -6.53
CA ALA A 39 17.63 2.93 -7.05
C ALA A 39 17.73 3.22 -8.56
N SER A 40 16.71 2.86 -9.34
CA SER A 40 16.67 3.14 -10.79
C SER A 40 16.72 4.64 -11.10
N LEU A 41 16.01 5.47 -10.33
CA LEU A 41 15.99 6.93 -10.50
C LEU A 41 17.34 7.55 -10.12
N THR A 42 18.01 7.02 -9.09
CA THR A 42 19.35 7.44 -8.68
C THR A 42 20.36 7.18 -9.79
N VAL A 43 20.35 5.97 -10.38
CA VAL A 43 21.20 5.62 -11.53
C VAL A 43 20.92 6.53 -12.73
N SER A 44 19.67 6.91 -12.94
CA SER A 44 19.25 7.81 -14.03
C SER A 44 19.54 9.29 -13.75
N GLY A 45 20.09 9.64 -12.57
CA GLY A 45 20.39 11.01 -12.17
C GLY A 45 19.20 11.83 -11.66
N ASP A 46 17.99 11.24 -11.58
CA ASP A 46 16.80 11.91 -11.02
C ASP A 46 16.75 11.76 -9.49
N THR A 47 17.69 12.44 -8.84
CA THR A 47 17.89 12.35 -7.37
C THR A 47 16.69 12.86 -6.56
N GLU A 48 15.92 13.81 -7.08
CA GLU A 48 14.75 14.37 -6.41
C GLU A 48 13.57 13.39 -6.47
N ALA A 49 13.32 12.78 -7.63
CA ALA A 49 12.33 11.71 -7.73
C ALA A 49 12.75 10.48 -6.90
N ALA A 50 14.05 10.13 -6.87
CA ALA A 50 14.56 9.04 -6.04
C ALA A 50 14.28 9.30 -4.54
N ARG A 51 14.55 10.51 -4.05
CA ARG A 51 14.25 10.88 -2.65
C ARG A 51 12.76 10.79 -2.34
N GLN A 52 11.90 11.19 -3.27
CA GLN A 52 10.45 11.05 -3.11
C GLN A 52 10.01 9.58 -3.08
N ALA A 53 10.61 8.70 -3.88
CA ALA A 53 10.34 7.27 -3.84
C ALA A 53 10.76 6.64 -2.50
N ILE A 54 11.95 6.99 -1.96
CA ILE A 54 12.38 6.56 -0.62
C ILE A 54 11.41 7.05 0.47
N ALA A 55 10.96 8.30 0.41
CA ALA A 55 9.99 8.80 1.38
C ALA A 55 8.65 8.02 1.37
N LEU A 56 8.23 7.50 0.20
CA LEU A 56 7.06 6.62 0.11
C LEU A 56 7.34 5.21 0.64
N HIS A 57 8.55 4.68 0.38
CA HIS A 57 9.02 3.42 0.96
C HIS A 57 8.96 3.48 2.51
N ASP A 58 9.56 4.50 3.12
CA ASP A 58 9.63 4.65 4.57
C ASP A 58 8.23 4.73 5.22
N GLN A 59 7.29 5.43 4.59
CA GLN A 59 5.91 5.52 5.06
C GLN A 59 5.22 4.15 5.08
N LEU A 60 5.44 3.33 4.06
CA LEU A 60 4.84 1.99 3.95
C LEU A 60 5.48 1.02 4.94
N ILE A 61 6.81 1.05 5.11
CA ILE A 61 7.52 0.26 6.11
C ILE A 61 7.04 0.61 7.53
N ALA A 62 6.87 1.89 7.83
CA ALA A 62 6.41 2.34 9.15
C ALA A 62 4.96 1.91 9.45
N GLU A 63 4.11 1.79 8.43
CA GLU A 63 2.70 1.41 8.59
C GLU A 63 2.49 -0.11 8.65
N ALA A 64 3.32 -0.91 7.99
CA ALA A 64 3.15 -2.37 7.91
C ALA A 64 3.00 -3.06 9.28
N PRO A 65 3.83 -2.77 10.32
CA PRO A 65 3.66 -3.36 11.65
C PRO A 65 2.32 -3.02 12.31
N ARG A 66 1.81 -1.80 12.06
CA ARG A 66 0.53 -1.36 12.63
C ARG A 66 -0.66 -2.12 12.05
N ARG A 67 -0.54 -2.63 10.81
CA ARG A 67 -1.57 -3.47 10.19
C ARG A 67 -1.66 -4.85 10.82
N VAL A 68 -0.55 -5.40 11.30
CA VAL A 68 -0.53 -6.70 11.99
C VAL A 68 -1.14 -6.60 13.38
N ALA A 69 -0.92 -5.47 14.07
CA ALA A 69 -1.43 -5.22 15.42
C ALA A 69 -2.95 -4.95 15.48
N LEU A 70 -3.59 -4.65 14.34
CA LEU A 70 -5.03 -4.38 14.28
C LEU A 70 -5.80 -5.70 14.10
N PRO A 71 -6.83 -5.97 14.93
CA PRO A 71 -7.70 -7.13 14.72
C PRO A 71 -8.32 -7.05 13.32
N ARG A 72 -8.18 -8.13 12.53
CA ARG A 72 -8.79 -8.23 11.20
C ARG A 72 -10.29 -7.93 11.34
N PRO A 73 -10.88 -7.03 10.54
CA PRO A 73 -12.32 -6.88 10.52
C PRO A 73 -12.92 -8.18 9.96
N ILE A 74 -13.40 -9.04 10.86
CA ILE A 74 -14.21 -10.20 10.51
C ILE A 74 -15.54 -9.62 10.02
N SER A 75 -15.67 -9.44 8.70
CA SER A 75 -16.97 -9.25 8.06
C SER A 75 -17.24 -10.41 7.12
N PHE A 76 -17.25 -11.63 7.68
CA PHE A 76 -18.06 -12.69 7.09
C PHE A 76 -19.49 -12.46 7.58
N ARG A 77 -20.35 -11.89 6.73
CA ARG A 77 -21.78 -12.16 6.84
C ARG A 77 -22.02 -13.48 6.12
N PRO A 78 -22.19 -14.62 6.80
CA PRO A 78 -22.79 -15.77 6.16
C PRO A 78 -24.22 -15.37 5.82
N ASN A 79 -24.48 -15.17 4.52
CA ASN A 79 -25.82 -15.03 4.00
C ASN A 79 -26.43 -16.45 4.02
N HIS A 80 -26.90 -16.89 5.20
CA HIS A 80 -27.70 -18.12 5.26
C HIS A 80 -29.01 -17.84 4.55
N GLY A 81 -29.09 -18.31 3.30
CA GLY A 81 -30.32 -18.35 2.54
C GLY A 81 -31.42 -18.99 3.39
N LYS A 82 -32.53 -18.27 3.50
CA LYS A 82 -33.78 -18.82 4.04
C LYS A 82 -34.18 -20.01 3.17
N THR A 83 -34.05 -21.22 3.69
CA THR A 83 -34.79 -22.37 3.18
C THR A 83 -36.26 -22.17 3.55
N HIS A 84 -37.07 -21.84 2.56
CA HIS A 84 -38.52 -22.00 2.63
C HIS A 84 -38.83 -23.49 2.65
N GLU A 85 -39.16 -24.04 3.82
CA GLU A 85 -39.88 -25.30 3.89
C GLU A 85 -41.37 -25.00 3.92
N HIS A 86 -42.02 -25.24 2.78
CA HIS A 86 -43.45 -25.48 2.70
C HIS A 86 -43.72 -26.88 3.25
N HIS A 87 -44.49 -26.98 4.33
CA HIS A 87 -45.34 -28.13 4.62
C HIS A 87 -46.56 -27.68 5.43
#